data_AF-A0A243GV71-F1
#
_entry.id   AF-A0A243GV71-F1
#
_cell.length_a   1.000
_cell.length_b   1.000
_cell.length_c   1.000
_cell.angle_alpha   90.00
_cell.angle_beta   90.00
_cell.angle_gamma   90.00
#
_symmetry.space_group_name_H-M   'P 1'
#
loop_
_entity.id
_entity.type
_entity.pdbx_description
1 polymer ?
#
loop_
_entity_poly.entity_id
_entity_poly.type
_entity_poly.pdbx_seq_one_letter_code
_entity_poly.pdbx_strand_id
1 'polypeptide(L)' 'MQDEFERFQSDKAFKYVGLFFTISLAIWSLYNLIVDGNAGMPFVLFVLGQFVYFFVNYWPKWKYRNSKEADRV' A
#
# COMPACT_ATOMS: atom_id res chain seq x y z
N MET A 1 1.53 -19.26 20.73
CA MET A 1 1.34 -17.95 21.37
C MET A 1 2.45 -16.96 21.03
N GLN A 2 3.73 -17.32 21.15
CA GLN A 2 4.84 -16.41 20.80
C GLN A 2 4.88 -16.07 19.29
N ASP A 3 4.71 -17.06 18.42
CA ASP A 3 4.67 -16.87 16.96
C ASP A 3 3.53 -15.94 16.49
N GLU A 4 2.37 -15.99 17.16
CA GLU A 4 1.23 -15.13 16.82
C GLU A 4 1.48 -13.67 17.20
N PHE A 5 2.15 -13.44 18.33
CA PHE A 5 2.52 -12.11 18.79
C PHE A 5 3.62 -11.49 17.92
N GLU A 6 4.65 -12.27 17.56
CA GLU A 6 5.72 -11.85 16.66
C GLU A 6 5.17 -11.51 15.27
N ARG A 7 4.26 -12.34 14.73
CA ARG A 7 3.58 -12.06 13.46
C ARG A 7 2.73 -10.80 13.53
N PHE A 8 2.01 -10.57 14.63
CA PHE A 8 1.20 -9.37 14.82
C PHE A 8 2.05 -8.09 14.89
N GLN A 9 3.16 -8.11 15.62
CA GLN A 9 4.09 -6.98 15.68
C GLN A 9 4.73 -6.72 14.32
N SER A 10 5.16 -7.77 13.62
CA SER A 10 5.73 -7.68 12.28
C SER A 10 4.74 -7.05 11.30
N ASP A 11 3.49 -7.54 11.25
CA ASP A 11 2.43 -6.96 10.42
C ASP A 11 2.18 -5.48 10.72
N LYS A 12 2.22 -5.11 12.00
CA LYS A 12 2.06 -3.71 12.44
C LYS A 12 3.22 -2.86 11.95
N ALA A 13 4.46 -3.31 12.13
CA ALA A 13 5.65 -2.62 11.65
C ALA A 13 5.63 -2.44 10.12
N PHE A 14 5.31 -3.49 9.36
CA PHE A 14 5.19 -3.42 7.91
C PHE A 14 4.17 -2.38 7.44
N LYS A 15 3.02 -2.26 8.12
CA LYS A 15 2.03 -1.22 7.81
C LYS A 15 2.57 0.19 8.01
N TYR A 16 3.26 0.46 9.12
CA TYR A 16 3.83 1.78 9.38
C TYR A 16 4.96 2.12 8.43
N VAL A 17 5.82 1.15 8.10
CA VAL A 17 6.89 1.33 7.10
C VAL A 17 6.30 1.62 5.72
N GLY A 18 5.28 0.86 5.30
CA GLY A 18 4.58 1.11 4.04
C GLY A 18 3.93 2.50 3.99
N LEU A 19 3.31 2.94 5.10
CA LEU A 19 2.72 4.26 5.22
C LEU A 19 3.78 5.37 5.15
N PHE A 20 4.89 5.19 5.86
CA PHE A 20 6.03 6.12 5.84
C PHE A 20 6.55 6.29 4.42
N PHE A 21 6.87 5.21 3.72
CA PHE A 21 7.35 5.30 2.34
C PHE A 21 6.35 5.95 1.40
N THR A 22 5.06 5.64 1.55
CA THR A 22 3.99 6.24 0.75
C THR A 22 3.95 7.75 0.93
N ILE A 23 3.98 8.23 2.17
CA ILE A 23 3.95 9.67 2.48
C ILE A 23 5.23 10.36 2.01
N SER A 24 6.40 9.77 2.27
CA SER A 24 7.68 10.32 1.84
C SER A 24 7.76 10.47 0.32
N LEU A 25 7.34 9.46 -0.44
CA LEU A 25 7.32 9.53 -1.91
C LEU A 25 6.29 10.53 -2.42
N ALA A 26 5.12 10.63 -1.78
CA ALA A 26 4.12 11.63 -2.14
C ALA A 26 4.63 13.07 -1.93
N ILE A 27 5.24 13.34 -0.78
CA ILE A 27 5.80 14.66 -0.47
C ILE A 27 6.95 14.98 -1.43
N TRP A 28 7.85 14.03 -1.68
CA TRP A 28 8.99 14.25 -2.58
C TRP A 28 8.51 14.48 -4.01
N SER A 29 7.59 13.66 -4.51
CA SER A 29 6.96 13.84 -5.82
C SER A 29 6.30 15.22 -5.94
N LEU A 30 5.62 15.68 -4.90
CA LEU A 30 4.96 16.98 -4.89
C LEU A 30 5.99 18.13 -4.89
N TYR A 31 7.04 18.00 -4.09
CA TYR A 31 8.15 18.95 -4.07
C TYR A 31 8.80 19.09 -5.45
N ASN A 32 9.15 17.98 -6.10
CA ASN A 32 9.72 17.99 -7.44
C ASN A 32 8.76 18.60 -8.47
N LEU A 33 7.46 18.33 -8.37
CA LEU A 33 6.48 18.94 -9.25
C LEU A 33 6.42 20.46 -9.10
N ILE A 34 6.54 20.98 -7.87
CA ILE A 34 6.53 22.42 -7.58
C ILE A 34 7.83 23.10 -8.04
N VAL A 35 8.99 22.47 -7.80
CA VAL A 35 10.31 23.07 -8.04
C VAL A 35 10.79 22.86 -9.47
N ASP A 36 10.71 21.63 -9.97
CA ASP A 36 11.27 21.21 -11.26
C ASP A 36 10.22 21.18 -12.39
N GLY A 37 8.93 21.39 -12.06
CA GLY A 37 7.82 21.28 -13.00
C GLY A 37 7.52 19.83 -13.43
N ASN A 38 8.21 18.84 -12.85
CA ASN A 38 8.04 17.42 -13.13
C ASN A 38 8.14 16.62 -11.84
N ALA A 39 7.19 15.72 -11.62
CA ALA A 39 7.12 14.88 -10.42
C ALA A 39 8.26 13.85 -10.33
N GLY A 40 8.90 13.50 -11.45
CA GLY A 40 10.10 12.68 -11.53
C GLY A 40 9.93 11.22 -11.07
N MET A 41 11.06 10.56 -10.79
CA MET A 41 11.09 9.17 -10.34
C MET A 41 10.32 8.90 -9.02
N PRO A 42 10.28 9.82 -8.02
CA PRO A 42 9.50 9.60 -6.80
C PRO A 42 8.02 9.33 -7.07
N PHE A 43 7.44 9.99 -8.09
CA PHE A 43 6.05 9.74 -8.50
C PHE A 43 5.83 8.35 -9.08
N VAL A 44 6.76 7.87 -9.90
CA VAL A 44 6.68 6.52 -10.51
C VAL A 44 6.71 5.46 -9.40
N LEU A 45 7.63 5.59 -8.44
CA LEU A 45 7.71 4.70 -7.29
C LEU A 45 6.46 4.77 -6.42
N PHE A 46 5.90 5.97 -6.22
CA PHE A 46 4.65 6.16 -5.49
C PHE A 46 3.49 5.39 -6.15
N VAL A 47 3.29 5.57 -7.47
CA VAL A 47 2.21 4.92 -8.22
C VAL A 47 2.38 3.40 -8.24
N LEU A 48 3.60 2.90 -8.47
CA LEU A 48 3.90 1.47 -8.40
C LEU A 48 3.61 0.89 -7.01
N GLY A 49 3.97 1.62 -5.95
CA GLY A 49 3.66 1.23 -4.57
C GLY A 49 2.15 1.10 -4.34
N GLN A 50 1.35 2.06 -4.82
CA GLN A 50 -0.12 1.99 -4.73
C GLN A 50 -0.68 0.82 -5.54
N PHE A 51 -0.13 0.56 -6.73
CA PHE A 51 -0.53 -0.55 -7.57
C PHE A 51 -0.30 -1.90 -6.88
N VAL A 52 0.90 -2.12 -6.33
CA VAL A 52 1.23 -3.35 -5.58
C VAL A 52 0.30 -3.52 -4.38
N TYR A 53 0.07 -2.44 -3.61
CA TYR A 53 -0.84 -2.49 -2.47
C TYR A 53 -2.27 -2.89 -2.88
N PHE A 54 -2.78 -2.29 -3.96
CA PHE A 54 -4.11 -2.61 -4.47
C PHE A 54 -4.21 -4.07 -4.91
N PHE A 55 -3.26 -4.57 -5.69
CA PHE A 55 -3.30 -5.95 -6.20
C PHE A 55 -3.06 -7.01 -5.13
N VAL A 56 -2.18 -6.76 -4.16
CA VAL A 56 -1.86 -7.76 -3.14
C VAL A 56 -2.90 -7.75 -2.00
N ASN A 57 -3.41 -6.59 -1.62
CA ASN A 57 -4.29 -6.48 -0.46
C ASN A 57 -5.77 -6.30 -0.82
N TYR A 58 -6.08 -5.43 -1.78
CA TYR A 58 -7.48 -5.10 -2.11
C TYR A 58 -8.12 -6.17 -3.01
N TRP A 59 -7.42 -6.60 -4.06
CA TRP A 59 -7.96 -7.56 -5.04
C TRP A 59 -8.40 -8.91 -4.41
N PRO A 60 -7.60 -9.57 -3.55
CA PRO A 60 -8.03 -10.83 -2.94
C PRO A 60 -9.23 -10.61 -2.01
N LYS A 61 -9.23 -9.53 -1.21
CA LYS A 61 -10.37 -9.20 -0.33
C LYS A 61 -11.64 -8.95 -1.11
N TRP A 62 -11.54 -8.23 -2.22
CA TRP A 62 -12.65 -8.00 -3.13
C TRP A 62 -13.19 -9.32 -3.69
N LYS A 63 -12.31 -10.20 -4.19
CA LYS A 63 -12.68 -11.54 -4.69
C LYS A 63 -13.35 -12.40 -3.61
N TYR A 64 -12.80 -12.43 -2.41
CA TYR A 64 -13.35 -13.20 -1.28
C TYR A 64 -14.73 -12.69 -0.86
N ARG A 65 -14.94 -11.37 -0.82
CA ARG A 65 -16.25 -10.79 -0.49
C ARG A 65 -17.29 -11.17 -1.54
N ASN A 66 -16.94 -11.03 -2.82
CA ASN A 66 -17.85 -11.33 -3.93
C ASN A 66 -18.22 -12.83 -3.98
N SER A 67 -17.29 -13.72 -3.64
CA SER A 67 -17.57 -15.17 -3.52
C SER A 67 -18.56 -15.48 -2.41
N LYS A 68 -18.45 -14.80 -1.25
CA LYS A 68 -19.39 -15.00 -0.12
C LYS A 68 -20.78 -14.45 -0.40
N GLU A 69 -20.89 -13.41 -1.22
CA GLU A 69 -22.17 -12.92 -1.71
C GLU A 69 -22.81 -13.90 -2.70
N ALA A 70 -22.03 -14.56 -3.55
CA ALA A 70 -22.52 -15.60 -4.45
C ALA A 70 -23.00 -16.87 -3.71
N ASP A 71 -22.33 -17.29 -2.63
CA ASP A 71 -22.72 -18.46 -1.83
C ASP A 71 -23.97 -18.22 -0.94
N ARG A 72 -24.43 -16.97 -0.82
CA ARG A 72 -25.60 -16.59 0.00
C ARG A 72 -26.91 -16.47 -0.78
N VAL A 73 -26.87 -16.62 -2.10
CA VAL A 73 -28.03 -16.56 -3.02
C VAL A 73 -28.39 -17.97 -3.44
#